data_AF-A0A7G8FVD1-F1
#
_entry.id   AF-A0A7G8FVD1-F1
#
_cell.length_a   1.000
_cell.length_b   1.000
_cell.length_c   1.000
_cell.angle_alpha   90.00
_cell.angle_beta   90.00
_cell.angle_gamma   90.00
#
_symmetry.space_group_name_H-M   'P 1'
#
loop_
_entity.id
_entity.type
_entity.pdbx_description
1 polymer ?
#
loop_
_entity_poly.entity_id
_entity_poly.type
_entity_poly.pdbx_seq_one_letter_code
_entity_poly.pdbx_strand_id
1 'polypeptide(L)'
;MDGNLLRQSLRLGLSILITCAIAQHFQRITYLWYPLLAVITVVDDQDENSLQAARGRMLGTAVGGLVTFLVHTILSGWIGILVSLLITIPVLRRMGWSSGLSTAVVVTVMFLGIDAYTQLNWSYVFNRSLDTLVGIAVALVMGRLLWPKNRLARMQELHQKLETTLHQRLKAHSSALKGEGPTPPAINTESVTKQLLELQRLINVENSLGVGHVRTLKRLRWAQRMSLWRCLQVRWLLVERLIQRVHQDLGTDTLPELSHYLSEHLSQQGARAEALKLELSGSSLPLPQRIALEEQVTRFLRLIHSQQLLERAHQP
;
A
#
# COMPACT_ATOMS: atom_id res chain seq x y z
N MET A 1 0.17 -18.35 10.70
CA MET A 1 1.53 -17.76 10.78
C MET A 1 1.73 -16.91 9.54
N ASP A 2 1.83 -15.60 9.71
CA ASP A 2 1.75 -14.64 8.61
C ASP A 2 2.96 -14.76 7.68
N GLY A 3 2.74 -15.22 6.45
CA GLY A 3 3.81 -15.38 5.44
C GLY A 3 4.55 -14.07 5.11
N ASN A 4 3.97 -12.92 5.47
CA ASN A 4 4.63 -11.62 5.39
C ASN A 4 5.71 -11.44 6.46
N LEU A 5 5.48 -11.90 7.69
CA LEU A 5 6.46 -11.83 8.77
C LEU A 5 7.67 -12.72 8.45
N LEU A 6 7.43 -13.96 8.01
CA LEU A 6 8.51 -14.86 7.59
C LEU A 6 9.35 -14.26 6.46
N ARG A 7 8.70 -13.63 5.48
CA ARG A 7 9.38 -12.96 4.36
C ARG A 7 10.22 -11.77 4.81
N GLN A 8 9.69 -10.94 5.71
CA GLN A 8 10.41 -9.80 6.27
C GLN A 8 11.62 -10.25 7.11
N SER A 9 11.44 -11.24 7.98
CA SER A 9 12.52 -11.80 8.81
C SER A 9 13.63 -12.44 7.96
N LEU A 10 13.28 -13.22 6.94
CA LEU A 10 14.26 -13.85 6.04
C LEU A 10 15.05 -12.79 5.26
N ARG A 11 14.36 -11.76 4.79
CA ARG A 11 14.96 -10.64 4.07
C ARG A 11 15.96 -9.88 4.95
N LEU A 12 15.57 -9.57 6.20
CA LEU A 12 16.43 -8.89 7.15
C LEU A 12 17.65 -9.76 7.49
N GLY A 13 17.43 -11.03 7.81
CA GLY A 13 18.51 -11.99 8.12
C GLY A 13 19.52 -12.14 6.97
N LEU A 14 19.05 -12.30 5.73
CA LEU A 14 19.94 -12.45 4.58
C LEU A 14 20.71 -11.16 4.26
N SER A 15 20.04 -10.01 4.35
CA SER A 15 20.69 -8.70 4.13
C SER A 15 21.79 -8.46 5.16
N ILE A 16 21.55 -8.83 6.42
CA ILE A 16 22.54 -8.75 7.49
C ILE A 16 23.71 -9.71 7.21
N LEU A 17 23.43 -10.98 6.88
CA LEU A 17 24.45 -11.99 6.62
C LEU A 17 25.40 -11.57 5.49
N ILE A 18 24.85 -11.05 4.39
CA ILE A 18 25.63 -10.59 3.25
C ILE A 18 26.44 -9.34 3.59
N THR A 19 25.86 -8.41 4.36
CA THR A 19 26.58 -7.22 4.82
C THR A 19 27.75 -7.60 5.73
N CYS A 20 27.56 -8.58 6.62
CA CYS A 20 28.63 -9.15 7.43
C CYS A 20 29.69 -9.84 6.58
N ALA A 21 29.30 -10.62 5.58
CA ALA A 21 30.24 -11.30 4.67
C ALA A 21 31.10 -10.30 3.89
N ILE A 22 30.51 -9.21 3.40
CA ILE A 22 31.24 -8.12 2.71
C ILE A 22 32.18 -7.41 3.69
N ALA A 23 31.71 -7.04 4.88
CA ALA A 23 32.54 -6.35 5.87
C ALA A 23 33.72 -7.21 6.35
N GLN A 24 33.52 -8.53 6.47
CA GLN A 24 34.58 -9.48 6.81
C GLN A 24 35.59 -9.65 5.66
N HIS A 25 35.12 -9.71 4.41
CA HIS A 25 35.98 -9.79 3.23
C HIS A 25 36.92 -8.58 3.08
N PHE A 26 36.44 -7.38 3.40
CA PHE A 26 37.24 -6.15 3.35
C PHE A 26 38.05 -5.86 4.63
N GLN A 27 38.10 -6.79 5.60
CA GLN A 27 38.76 -6.62 6.91
C GLN A 27 38.35 -5.33 7.66
N ARG A 28 37.13 -4.83 7.45
CA ARG A 28 36.58 -3.64 8.13
C ARG A 28 35.71 -3.99 9.34
N ILE A 29 36.04 -5.10 10.03
CA ILE A 29 35.25 -5.66 11.14
C ILE A 29 35.06 -4.66 12.29
N THR A 30 36.00 -3.75 12.52
CA THR A 30 35.90 -2.67 13.51
C THR A 30 34.69 -1.74 13.28
N TYR A 31 34.16 -1.69 12.05
CA TYR A 31 33.04 -0.82 11.66
C TYR A 31 31.73 -1.58 11.39
N LEU A 32 31.68 -2.88 11.70
CA LEU A 32 30.59 -3.79 11.37
C LEU A 32 29.21 -3.33 11.91
N TRP A 33 29.19 -2.67 13.06
CA TRP A 33 27.97 -2.15 13.69
C TRP A 33 27.17 -1.19 12.80
N TYR A 34 27.84 -0.43 11.94
CA TYR A 34 27.23 0.70 11.25
C TYR A 34 26.56 0.32 9.93
N PRO A 35 27.16 -0.54 9.06
CA PRO A 35 26.45 -1.20 7.98
C PRO A 35 25.26 -2.02 8.48
N LEU A 36 25.36 -2.67 9.65
CA LEU A 36 24.27 -3.40 10.30
C LEU A 36 23.10 -2.47 10.66
N LEU A 37 23.35 -1.35 11.34
CA LEU A 37 22.32 -0.36 11.64
C LEU A 37 21.71 0.24 10.37
N ALA A 38 22.52 0.50 9.34
CA ALA A 38 22.03 0.97 8.05
C ALA A 38 21.12 -0.08 7.38
N VAL A 39 21.47 -1.36 7.43
CA VAL A 39 20.63 -2.45 6.90
C VAL A 39 19.34 -2.59 7.69
N ILE A 40 19.39 -2.58 9.02
CA ILE A 40 18.19 -2.69 9.87
C ILE A 40 17.25 -1.52 9.60
N THR A 41 17.75 -0.28 9.70
CA THR A 41 16.94 0.91 9.42
C THR A 41 16.42 0.95 7.99
N VAL A 42 17.19 0.44 7.02
CA VAL A 42 16.74 0.40 5.63
C VAL A 42 15.68 -0.65 5.39
N VAL A 43 15.85 -1.86 5.95
CA VAL A 43 14.93 -2.99 5.77
C VAL A 43 13.63 -2.77 6.54
N ASP A 44 13.69 -2.14 7.72
CA ASP A 44 12.52 -1.81 8.52
C ASP A 44 11.68 -0.70 7.86
N ASP A 45 12.33 0.35 7.35
CA ASP A 45 11.68 1.46 6.64
C ASP A 45 11.50 1.18 5.12
N GLN A 46 11.41 -0.09 4.72
CA GLN A 46 11.09 -0.50 3.34
C GLN A 46 9.59 -0.63 3.12
N ASP A 47 8.81 0.37 3.53
CA ASP A 47 7.43 0.51 3.09
C ASP A 47 7.34 1.42 1.85
N GLU A 48 7.17 0.72 0.73
CA GLU A 48 6.59 1.16 -0.55
C GLU A 48 7.30 2.23 -1.40
N ASN A 49 8.19 3.08 -0.87
CA ASN A 49 8.89 4.11 -1.66
C ASN A 49 10.41 3.94 -1.75
N SER A 50 10.86 2.68 -1.85
CA SER A 50 12.27 2.27 -1.65
C SER A 50 13.31 3.06 -2.44
N LEU A 51 12.99 3.59 -3.61
CA LEU A 51 13.94 4.27 -4.49
C LEU A 51 14.09 5.76 -4.15
N GLN A 52 12.99 6.45 -3.86
CA GLN A 52 13.04 7.85 -3.39
C GLN A 52 13.52 7.91 -1.94
N ALA A 53 13.11 6.94 -1.11
CA ALA A 53 13.60 6.78 0.25
C ALA A 53 15.10 6.47 0.28
N ALA A 54 15.57 5.54 -0.57
CA ALA A 54 17.00 5.27 -0.75
C ALA A 54 17.82 6.50 -1.14
N ARG A 55 17.36 7.24 -2.16
CA ARG A 55 18.02 8.47 -2.60
C ARG A 55 18.05 9.51 -1.49
N GLY A 56 16.93 9.71 -0.79
CA GLY A 56 16.86 10.60 0.36
C GLY A 56 17.83 10.19 1.48
N ARG A 57 18.00 8.90 1.74
CA ARG A 57 18.95 8.38 2.75
C ARG A 57 20.40 8.52 2.30
N MET A 58 20.74 8.21 1.04
CA MET A 58 22.09 8.42 0.51
C MET A 58 22.48 9.90 0.57
N LEU A 59 21.59 10.79 0.12
CA LEU A 59 21.82 12.22 0.13
C LEU A 59 21.80 12.79 1.55
N GLY A 60 20.96 12.26 2.44
CA GLY A 60 20.93 12.62 3.85
C GLY A 60 22.19 12.23 4.61
N THR A 61 22.74 11.04 4.35
CA THR A 61 24.04 10.63 4.90
C THR A 61 25.18 11.50 4.36
N ALA A 62 25.16 11.85 3.08
CA ALA A 62 26.16 12.72 2.48
C ALA A 62 26.10 14.16 3.04
N VAL A 63 24.92 14.76 3.10
CA VAL A 63 24.70 16.12 3.63
C VAL A 63 24.94 16.14 5.14
N GLY A 64 24.42 15.16 5.89
CA GLY A 64 24.63 15.06 7.33
C GLY A 64 26.11 14.89 7.68
N GLY A 65 26.85 14.07 6.93
CA GLY A 65 28.31 13.95 7.06
C GLY A 65 29.03 15.27 6.76
N LEU A 66 28.65 15.97 5.69
CA LEU A 66 29.27 17.25 5.29
C LEU A 66 28.99 18.37 6.29
N VAL A 67 27.75 18.51 6.78
CA VAL A 67 27.37 19.54 7.76
C VAL A 67 28.01 19.27 9.11
N THR A 68 27.97 18.02 9.57
CA THR A 68 28.64 17.60 10.81
C THR A 68 30.13 17.92 10.75
N PHE A 69 30.76 17.66 9.60
CA PHE A 69 32.15 18.00 9.36
C PHE A 69 32.40 19.51 9.48
N LEU A 70 31.63 20.34 8.78
CA LEU A 70 31.79 21.79 8.80
C LEU A 70 31.62 22.37 10.22
N VAL A 71 30.63 21.89 10.95
CA VAL A 71 30.37 22.35 12.31
C VAL A 71 31.45 21.86 13.28
N HIS A 72 31.93 20.62 13.15
CA HIS A 72 33.00 20.10 14.00
C HIS A 72 34.32 20.87 13.86
N THR A 73 34.60 21.47 12.70
CA THR A 73 35.79 22.33 12.53
C THR A 73 35.75 23.61 13.38
N ILE A 74 34.58 24.02 13.86
CA ILE A 74 34.37 25.30 14.57
C ILE A 74 33.86 25.06 16.01
N LEU A 75 33.02 24.04 16.23
CA LEU A 75 32.41 23.72 17.52
C LEU A 75 32.51 22.22 17.82
N SER A 76 32.97 21.90 19.02
CA SER A 76 33.06 20.53 19.53
C SER A 76 32.03 20.25 20.64
N GLY A 77 31.79 18.98 20.94
CA GLY A 77 30.86 18.53 21.98
C GLY A 77 29.37 18.68 21.64
N TRP A 78 28.53 18.63 22.68
CA TRP A 78 27.05 18.61 22.58
C TRP A 78 26.47 19.81 21.82
N ILE A 79 27.14 20.96 21.85
CA ILE A 79 26.72 22.17 21.14
C ILE A 79 26.91 22.01 19.63
N GLY A 80 27.99 21.34 19.20
CA GLY A 80 28.20 21.00 17.79
C GLY A 80 27.12 20.07 17.23
N ILE A 81 26.57 19.16 18.06
CA ILE A 81 25.44 18.30 17.69
C ILE A 81 24.20 19.15 17.43
N LEU A 82 23.87 20.02 18.38
CA LEU A 82 22.69 20.87 18.29
C LEU A 82 22.73 21.74 17.03
N VAL A 83 23.86 22.40 16.76
CA VAL A 83 24.05 23.27 15.59
C VAL A 83 24.00 22.48 14.28
N SER A 84 24.67 21.33 14.22
CA SER A 84 24.64 20.45 13.04
C SER A 84 23.21 19.99 12.72
N LEU A 85 22.43 19.65 13.75
CA LEU A 85 21.05 19.22 13.60
C LEU A 85 20.14 20.37 13.16
N LEU A 86 20.35 21.57 13.74
CA LEU A 86 19.60 22.78 13.42
C LEU A 86 19.81 23.22 11.97
N ILE A 87 20.96 22.90 11.36
CA ILE A 87 21.26 23.17 9.95
C ILE A 87 20.75 22.03 9.05
N THR A 88 21.03 20.78 9.42
CA THR A 88 20.75 19.60 8.59
C THR A 88 19.24 19.37 8.41
N ILE A 89 18.44 19.50 9.48
CA ILE A 89 16.99 19.29 9.44
C ILE A 89 16.27 20.22 8.44
N PRO A 90 16.44 21.56 8.49
CA PRO A 90 15.77 22.45 7.56
C PRO A 90 16.29 22.31 6.13
N VAL A 91 17.58 22.00 5.93
CA VAL A 91 18.15 21.74 4.60
C VAL A 91 17.48 20.51 3.96
N LEU A 92 17.40 19.39 4.69
CA LEU A 92 16.72 18.19 4.19
C LEU A 92 15.22 18.40 3.96
N ARG A 93 14.55 19.16 4.83
CA ARG A 93 13.12 19.49 4.65
C ARG A 93 12.89 20.38 3.43
N ARG A 94 13.75 21.37 3.19
CA ARG A 94 13.65 22.27 2.02
C ARG A 94 13.89 21.52 0.70
N MET A 95 14.75 20.49 0.70
CA MET A 95 15.02 19.67 -0.47
C MET A 95 14.00 18.54 -0.70
N GLY A 96 13.00 18.40 0.18
CA GLY A 96 11.97 17.35 0.08
C GLY A 96 12.47 15.94 0.39
N TRP A 97 13.60 15.81 1.11
CA TRP A 97 14.22 14.52 1.46
C TRP A 97 13.92 14.10 2.90
N SER A 98 12.66 14.23 3.31
CA SER A 98 12.22 13.88 4.68
C SER A 98 12.49 12.41 5.04
N SER A 99 12.55 11.51 4.06
CA SER A 99 12.89 10.09 4.26
C SER A 99 14.36 9.85 4.67
N GLY A 100 15.23 10.85 4.46
CA GLY A 100 16.63 10.82 4.88
C GLY A 100 16.89 11.48 6.23
N LEU A 101 15.85 12.01 6.88
CA LEU A 101 16.00 12.79 8.11
C LEU A 101 16.52 11.91 9.27
N SER A 102 15.92 10.73 9.46
CA SER A 102 16.32 9.79 10.52
C SER A 102 17.77 9.34 10.36
N THR A 103 18.19 9.04 9.14
CA THR A 103 19.57 8.65 8.82
C THR A 103 20.54 9.80 9.01
N ALA A 104 20.21 11.02 8.56
CA ALA A 104 21.03 12.20 8.78
C ALA A 104 21.21 12.53 10.27
N VAL A 105 20.15 12.43 11.08
CA VAL A 105 20.19 12.62 12.54
C VAL A 105 21.05 11.55 13.21
N VAL A 106 20.83 10.27 12.90
CA VAL A 106 21.63 9.16 13.47
C VAL A 106 23.10 9.34 13.12
N VAL A 107 23.43 9.66 11.87
CA VAL A 107 24.80 9.91 11.43
C VAL A 107 25.43 11.09 12.17
N THR A 108 24.70 12.22 12.31
CA THR A 108 25.16 13.42 13.03
C THR A 108 25.43 13.15 14.50
N VAL A 109 24.50 12.48 15.19
CA VAL A 109 24.61 12.13 16.61
C VAL A 109 25.74 11.10 16.83
N MET A 110 25.88 10.13 15.94
CA MET A 110 26.95 9.14 16.00
C MET A 110 28.34 9.76 15.78
N PHE A 111 28.49 10.70 14.85
CA PHE A 111 29.79 11.33 14.57
C PHE A 111 30.31 12.19 15.72
N LEU A 112 29.43 12.82 16.49
CA LEU A 112 29.79 13.70 17.60
C LEU A 112 29.67 13.05 18.99
N GLY A 113 29.08 11.84 19.09
CA GLY A 113 28.95 11.07 20.34
C GLY A 113 30.12 10.12 20.64
N ILE A 114 31.13 10.03 19.76
CA ILE A 114 32.34 9.22 20.01
C ILE A 114 33.35 10.09 20.76
N ASP A 115 33.56 9.77 22.03
CA ASP A 115 34.38 10.53 22.98
C ASP A 115 35.91 10.39 22.77
N ALA A 116 36.35 9.92 21.59
CA ALA A 116 37.75 9.77 21.25
C ALA A 116 38.21 10.88 20.30
N TYR A 117 38.55 12.03 20.90
CA TYR A 117 39.03 13.27 20.30
C TYR A 117 40.34 13.19 19.47
N THR A 118 40.80 12.01 19.05
CA THR A 118 42.16 11.84 18.47
C THR A 118 42.22 11.11 17.13
N GLN A 119 41.09 10.72 16.52
CA GLN A 119 41.09 9.98 15.25
C GLN A 119 40.08 10.50 14.21
N LEU A 120 39.58 11.73 14.35
CA LEU A 120 38.71 12.35 13.34
C LEU A 120 39.52 12.84 12.11
N ASN A 121 40.25 11.93 11.49
CA ASN A 121 40.94 12.17 10.23
C ASN A 121 39.96 12.12 9.05
N TRP A 122 40.24 12.86 7.97
CA TRP A 122 39.43 12.86 6.74
C TRP A 122 39.15 11.45 6.22
N SER A 123 40.12 10.55 6.36
CA SER A 123 39.99 9.13 6.04
C SER A 123 38.92 8.41 6.86
N TYR A 124 38.71 8.78 8.13
CA TYR A 124 37.71 8.17 9.01
C TYR A 124 36.29 8.54 8.59
N VAL A 125 36.02 9.83 8.39
CA VAL A 125 34.69 10.32 7.97
C VAL A 125 34.35 9.81 6.57
N PHE A 126 35.30 9.88 5.64
CA PHE A 126 35.12 9.37 4.29
C PHE A 126 34.87 7.86 4.27
N ASN A 127 35.66 7.08 5.02
CA ASN A 127 35.47 5.63 5.12
C ASN A 127 34.12 5.27 5.74
N ARG A 128 33.66 6.01 6.76
CA ARG A 128 32.36 5.79 7.40
C ARG A 128 31.18 6.15 6.49
N SER A 129 31.26 7.27 5.78
CA SER A 129 30.24 7.65 4.79
C SER A 129 30.19 6.64 3.64
N LEU A 130 31.35 6.11 3.22
CA LEU A 130 31.43 5.05 2.22
C LEU A 130 30.82 3.74 2.73
N ASP A 131 31.14 3.30 3.95
CA ASP A 131 30.65 2.06 4.54
C ASP A 131 29.11 2.07 4.71
N THR A 132 28.55 3.21 5.13
CA THR A 132 27.09 3.37 5.23
C THR A 132 26.43 3.40 3.86
N LEU A 133 27.06 4.01 2.86
CA LEU A 133 26.57 4.03 1.48
C LEU A 133 26.61 2.62 0.85
N VAL A 134 27.65 1.83 1.13
CA VAL A 134 27.74 0.42 0.76
C VAL A 134 26.65 -0.40 1.45
N GLY A 135 26.43 -0.21 2.76
CA GLY A 135 25.34 -0.89 3.49
C GLY A 135 23.95 -0.59 2.90
N ILE A 136 23.67 0.67 2.56
CA ILE A 136 22.44 1.07 1.87
C ILE A 136 22.35 0.42 0.48
N ALA A 137 23.44 0.42 -0.29
CA ALA A 137 23.48 -0.17 -1.62
C ALA A 137 23.21 -1.69 -1.59
N VAL A 138 23.86 -2.42 -0.68
CA VAL A 138 23.66 -3.86 -0.48
C VAL A 138 22.22 -4.16 -0.06
N ALA A 139 21.67 -3.41 0.90
CA ALA A 139 20.27 -3.58 1.34
C ALA A 139 19.27 -3.34 0.19
N LEU A 140 19.57 -2.41 -0.71
CA LEU A 140 18.73 -2.13 -1.88
C LEU A 140 18.86 -3.20 -2.96
N VAL A 141 20.08 -3.63 -3.27
CA VAL A 141 20.35 -4.69 -4.24
C VAL A 141 19.67 -5.97 -3.78
N MET A 142 19.88 -6.39 -2.53
CA MET A 142 19.25 -7.60 -1.99
C MET A 142 17.74 -7.45 -1.88
N GLY A 143 17.25 -6.27 -1.47
CA GLY A 143 15.82 -5.98 -1.48
C GLY A 143 15.18 -6.10 -2.86
N ARG A 144 15.89 -5.72 -3.92
CA ARG A 144 15.39 -5.77 -5.30
C ARG A 144 15.54 -7.15 -5.94
N LEU A 145 16.65 -7.84 -5.68
CA LEU A 145 16.97 -9.14 -6.27
C LEU A 145 16.13 -10.27 -5.65
N LEU A 146 15.95 -10.25 -4.33
CA LEU A 146 15.23 -11.31 -3.60
C LEU A 146 13.71 -11.12 -3.66
N TRP A 147 13.23 -9.88 -3.70
CA TRP A 147 11.80 -9.56 -3.74
C TRP A 147 11.51 -8.35 -4.62
N PRO A 148 11.48 -8.50 -5.96
CA PRO A 148 11.00 -7.45 -6.84
C PRO A 148 9.55 -7.10 -6.44
N LYS A 149 9.36 -5.90 -5.88
CA LYS A 149 8.03 -5.39 -5.53
C LYS A 149 7.26 -5.14 -6.80
N ASN A 150 6.55 -6.15 -7.28
CA ASN A 150 5.69 -6.01 -8.45
C ASN A 150 4.38 -5.34 -8.04
N ARG A 151 4.43 -4.01 -7.86
CA ARG A 151 3.28 -3.21 -7.40
C ARG A 151 2.07 -3.36 -8.32
N LEU A 152 2.30 -3.53 -9.63
CA LEU A 152 1.24 -3.82 -10.59
C LEU A 152 0.53 -5.15 -10.30
N ALA A 153 1.29 -6.20 -9.99
CA ALA A 153 0.71 -7.48 -9.59
C ALA A 153 -0.06 -7.37 -8.26
N ARG A 154 0.46 -6.58 -7.30
CA ARG A 154 -0.26 -6.31 -6.05
C ARG A 154 -1.56 -5.55 -6.27
N MET A 155 -1.56 -4.56 -7.16
CA MET A 155 -2.79 -3.84 -7.55
C MET A 155 -3.82 -4.78 -8.18
N GLN A 156 -3.38 -5.69 -9.06
CA GLN A 156 -4.24 -6.73 -9.63
C GLN A 156 -4.80 -7.67 -8.57
N GLU A 157 -3.96 -8.12 -7.63
CA GLU A 157 -4.38 -8.99 -6.52
C GLU A 157 -5.43 -8.31 -5.64
N LEU A 158 -5.23 -7.04 -5.27
CA LEU A 158 -6.20 -6.27 -4.47
C LEU A 158 -7.53 -6.10 -5.21
N HIS A 159 -7.47 -5.79 -6.51
CA HIS A 159 -8.64 -5.67 -7.35
C HIS A 159 -9.44 -6.97 -7.43
N GLN A 160 -8.78 -8.11 -7.65
CA GLN A 160 -9.39 -9.44 -7.67
C GLN A 160 -9.99 -9.81 -6.30
N LYS A 161 -9.33 -9.44 -5.20
CA LYS A 161 -9.87 -9.66 -3.84
C LYS A 161 -11.15 -8.88 -3.59
N LEU A 162 -11.20 -7.61 -4.02
CA LEU A 162 -12.41 -6.79 -3.90
C LEU A 162 -13.55 -7.38 -4.75
N GLU A 163 -13.25 -7.81 -5.96
CA GLU A 163 -14.21 -8.41 -6.89
C GLU A 163 -14.78 -9.73 -6.35
N THR A 164 -13.91 -10.63 -5.88
CA THR A 164 -14.32 -11.92 -5.28
C THR A 164 -15.15 -11.71 -4.01
N THR A 165 -14.77 -10.74 -3.16
CA THR A 165 -15.56 -10.38 -1.97
C THR A 165 -16.95 -9.89 -2.36
N LEU A 166 -17.05 -9.02 -3.38
CA LEU A 166 -18.33 -8.53 -3.88
C LEU A 166 -19.19 -9.67 -4.43
N HIS A 167 -18.64 -10.52 -5.28
CA HIS A 167 -19.37 -11.65 -5.86
C HIS A 167 -19.85 -12.64 -4.81
N GLN A 168 -19.01 -12.96 -3.82
CA GLN A 168 -19.38 -13.84 -2.72
C GLN A 168 -20.55 -13.25 -1.91
N ARG A 169 -20.54 -11.94 -1.67
CA ARG A 169 -21.61 -11.24 -0.95
C ARG A 169 -22.92 -11.19 -1.73
N LEU A 170 -22.89 -10.86 -3.02
CA LEU A 170 -24.10 -10.91 -3.86
C LEU A 170 -24.70 -12.31 -3.89
N LYS A 171 -23.85 -13.35 -4.00
CA LYS A 171 -24.31 -14.74 -4.00
C LYS A 171 -24.98 -15.12 -2.68
N ALA A 172 -24.39 -14.72 -1.56
CA ALA A 172 -24.98 -14.95 -0.24
C ALA A 172 -26.33 -14.25 -0.07
N HIS A 173 -26.46 -12.99 -0.53
CA HIS A 173 -27.74 -12.27 -0.53
C HIS A 173 -28.78 -12.92 -1.44
N SER A 174 -28.40 -13.33 -2.65
CA SER A 174 -29.28 -14.04 -3.58
C SER A 174 -29.82 -15.34 -2.95
N SER A 175 -28.97 -16.16 -2.34
CA SER A 175 -29.39 -17.38 -1.64
C SER A 175 -30.31 -17.10 -0.46
N ALA A 176 -30.00 -16.10 0.39
CA ALA A 176 -30.84 -15.74 1.52
C ALA A 176 -32.22 -15.22 1.10
N LEU A 177 -32.30 -14.41 0.03
CA LEU A 177 -33.57 -13.90 -0.51
C LEU A 177 -34.45 -14.98 -1.13
N LYS A 178 -33.86 -16.13 -1.53
CA LYS A 178 -34.56 -17.32 -2.01
C LYS A 178 -35.03 -18.24 -0.87
N GLY A 179 -34.63 -17.95 0.37
CA GLY A 179 -34.84 -18.84 1.53
C GLY A 179 -33.85 -20.00 1.60
N GLU A 180 -32.81 -20.02 0.75
CA GLU A 180 -31.82 -21.10 0.63
C GLU A 180 -30.52 -20.77 1.39
N GLY A 181 -30.63 -20.26 2.62
CA GLY A 181 -29.46 -20.00 3.47
C GLY A 181 -29.68 -18.92 4.53
N PRO A 182 -28.74 -18.78 5.48
CA PRO A 182 -28.80 -17.74 6.50
C PRO A 182 -28.56 -16.35 5.91
N THR A 183 -29.07 -15.34 6.60
CA THR A 183 -28.73 -13.94 6.29
C THR A 183 -27.23 -13.71 6.38
N PRO A 184 -26.61 -13.11 5.34
CA PRO A 184 -25.22 -12.72 5.45
C PRO A 184 -25.07 -11.66 6.57
N PRO A 185 -24.03 -11.76 7.41
CA PRO A 185 -23.79 -10.80 8.49
C PRO A 185 -23.48 -9.40 7.92
N ALA A 186 -23.51 -8.37 8.76
CA ALA A 186 -23.17 -7.01 8.35
C ALA A 186 -21.78 -6.96 7.68
N ILE A 187 -21.68 -6.18 6.58
CA ILE A 187 -20.44 -6.05 5.84
C ILE A 187 -19.35 -5.41 6.70
N ASN A 188 -18.14 -5.98 6.69
CA ASN A 188 -16.97 -5.35 7.30
C ASN A 188 -16.50 -4.19 6.40
N THR A 189 -17.05 -3.00 6.66
CA THR A 189 -16.74 -1.79 5.88
C THR A 189 -15.27 -1.38 5.98
N GLU A 190 -14.61 -1.69 7.09
CA GLU A 190 -13.21 -1.32 7.31
C GLU A 190 -12.28 -2.08 6.38
N SER A 191 -12.51 -3.39 6.18
CA SER A 191 -11.64 -4.21 5.34
C SER A 191 -11.69 -3.75 3.88
N VAL A 192 -12.90 -3.51 3.36
CA VAL A 192 -13.12 -3.00 1.99
C VAL A 192 -12.49 -1.62 1.82
N THR A 193 -12.69 -0.72 2.78
CA THR A 193 -12.13 0.63 2.73
C THR A 193 -10.60 0.61 2.79
N LYS A 194 -10.00 -0.21 3.65
CA LYS A 194 -8.54 -0.40 3.74
C LYS A 194 -7.96 -0.89 2.41
N GLN A 195 -8.56 -1.90 1.79
CA GLN A 195 -8.11 -2.44 0.50
C GLN A 195 -8.19 -1.40 -0.62
N LEU A 196 -9.25 -0.58 -0.65
CA LEU A 196 -9.40 0.50 -1.64
C LEU A 196 -8.39 1.63 -1.42
N LEU A 197 -8.11 1.99 -0.16
CA LEU A 197 -7.08 2.98 0.18
C LEU A 197 -5.68 2.48 -0.19
N GLU A 198 -5.37 1.20 0.04
CA GLU A 198 -4.12 0.56 -0.39
C GLU A 198 -3.99 0.61 -1.92
N LEU A 199 -5.05 0.26 -2.66
CA LEU A 199 -5.08 0.33 -4.12
C LEU A 199 -4.84 1.76 -4.62
N GLN A 200 -5.50 2.76 -4.03
CA GLN A 200 -5.31 4.16 -4.36
C GLN A 200 -3.89 4.63 -4.07
N ARG A 201 -3.32 4.24 -2.92
CA ARG A 201 -1.95 4.57 -2.54
C ARG A 201 -0.96 4.02 -3.56
N LEU A 202 -1.10 2.76 -3.98
CA LEU A 202 -0.24 2.14 -4.99
C LEU A 202 -0.31 2.85 -6.34
N ILE A 203 -1.51 3.26 -6.80
CA ILE A 203 -1.69 4.04 -8.03
C ILE A 203 -0.98 5.39 -7.93
N ASN A 204 -1.10 6.08 -6.80
CA ASN A 204 -0.46 7.37 -6.59
C ASN A 204 1.07 7.26 -6.59
N VAL A 205 1.62 6.21 -5.96
CA VAL A 205 3.06 5.93 -5.97
C VAL A 205 3.54 5.62 -7.40
N GLU A 206 2.82 4.78 -8.15
CA GLU A 206 3.20 4.48 -9.53
C GLU A 206 3.15 5.72 -10.45
N ASN A 207 2.23 6.65 -10.21
CA ASN A 207 2.19 7.93 -10.93
C ASN A 207 3.39 8.84 -10.63
N SER A 208 3.99 8.77 -9.44
CA SER A 208 5.13 9.62 -9.07
C SER A 208 6.49 9.10 -9.56
N LEU A 209 6.57 7.83 -9.99
CA LEU A 209 7.83 7.18 -10.37
C LEU A 209 8.30 7.49 -11.81
N GLY A 210 7.48 8.13 -12.64
CA GLY A 210 7.88 8.66 -13.95
C GLY A 210 7.02 8.22 -15.14
N VAL A 211 7.36 8.71 -16.34
CA VAL A 211 6.52 8.65 -17.55
C VAL A 211 6.22 7.22 -18.01
N GLY A 212 7.15 6.28 -17.89
CA GLY A 212 6.95 4.88 -18.28
C GLY A 212 5.90 4.15 -17.43
N HIS A 213 5.90 4.43 -16.13
CA HIS A 213 4.91 3.89 -15.18
C HIS A 213 3.52 4.48 -15.46
N VAL A 214 3.44 5.79 -15.68
CA VAL A 214 2.19 6.47 -16.08
C VAL A 214 1.60 5.91 -17.38
N ARG A 215 2.44 5.63 -18.40
CA ARG A 215 1.96 4.99 -19.64
C ARG A 215 1.39 3.60 -19.38
N THR A 216 2.03 2.82 -18.53
CA THR A 216 1.56 1.48 -18.16
C THR A 216 0.22 1.54 -17.42
N LEU A 217 0.07 2.47 -16.46
CA LEU A 217 -1.20 2.70 -15.76
C LEU A 217 -2.32 3.15 -16.71
N LYS A 218 -2.02 4.05 -17.66
CA LYS A 218 -2.98 4.49 -18.69
C LYS A 218 -3.39 3.35 -19.60
N ARG A 219 -2.43 2.54 -20.07
CA ARG A 219 -2.69 1.36 -20.90
C ARG A 219 -3.69 0.44 -20.20
N LEU A 220 -3.39 0.07 -18.95
CA LEU A 220 -4.21 -0.80 -18.10
C LEU A 220 -5.48 -0.12 -17.52
N ARG A 221 -5.71 1.16 -17.85
CA ARG A 221 -6.87 1.97 -17.42
C ARG A 221 -7.11 1.97 -15.90
N TRP A 222 -6.04 1.93 -15.10
CA TRP A 222 -6.14 1.88 -13.63
C TRP A 222 -6.87 3.09 -13.02
N ALA A 223 -6.76 4.27 -13.63
CA ALA A 223 -7.51 5.45 -13.20
C ALA A 223 -9.03 5.27 -13.34
N GLN A 224 -9.49 4.64 -14.45
CA GLN A 224 -10.90 4.34 -14.67
C GLN A 224 -11.39 3.25 -13.71
N ARG A 225 -10.59 2.17 -13.52
CA ARG A 225 -10.89 1.11 -12.54
C ARG A 225 -11.07 1.68 -11.14
N MET A 226 -10.16 2.56 -10.71
CA MET A 226 -10.26 3.20 -9.39
C MET A 226 -11.49 4.11 -9.27
N SER A 227 -11.83 4.87 -10.31
CA SER A 227 -13.03 5.71 -10.33
C SER A 227 -14.30 4.87 -10.18
N LEU A 228 -14.40 3.75 -10.91
CA LEU A 228 -15.53 2.83 -10.80
C LEU A 228 -15.61 2.25 -9.38
N TRP A 229 -14.49 1.78 -8.82
CA TRP A 229 -14.45 1.25 -7.46
C TRP A 229 -14.92 2.24 -6.40
N ARG A 230 -14.56 3.53 -6.52
CA ARG A 230 -15.05 4.58 -5.59
C ARG A 230 -16.57 4.75 -5.66
N CYS A 231 -17.12 4.82 -6.88
CA CYS A 231 -18.56 4.91 -7.07
C CYS A 231 -19.29 3.66 -6.57
N LEU A 232 -18.68 2.50 -6.83
CA LEU A 232 -19.19 1.19 -6.46
C LEU A 232 -19.18 0.99 -4.95
N GLN A 233 -18.14 1.41 -4.23
CA GLN A 233 -18.07 1.28 -2.76
C GLN A 233 -19.27 1.95 -2.08
N VAL A 234 -19.57 3.20 -2.43
CA VAL A 234 -20.69 3.95 -1.82
C VAL A 234 -22.02 3.24 -2.06
N ARG A 235 -22.24 2.78 -3.29
CA ARG A 235 -23.49 2.12 -3.68
C ARG A 235 -23.60 0.70 -3.13
N TRP A 236 -22.49 -0.03 -3.06
CA TRP A 236 -22.43 -1.35 -2.46
C TRP A 236 -22.86 -1.28 -1.00
N LEU A 237 -22.30 -0.35 -0.22
CA LEU A 237 -22.68 -0.15 1.18
C LEU A 237 -24.15 0.23 1.36
N LEU A 238 -24.70 1.03 0.43
CA LEU A 238 -26.11 1.40 0.45
C LEU A 238 -27.01 0.20 0.16
N VAL A 239 -26.72 -0.56 -0.90
CA VAL A 239 -27.49 -1.75 -1.29
C VAL A 239 -27.41 -2.83 -0.21
N GLU A 240 -26.25 -3.05 0.38
CA GLU A 240 -26.07 -3.96 1.53
C GLU A 240 -27.01 -3.60 2.69
N ARG A 241 -27.06 -2.31 3.07
CA ARG A 241 -27.96 -1.85 4.14
C ARG A 241 -29.43 -1.96 3.76
N LEU A 242 -29.79 -1.69 2.50
CA LEU A 242 -31.16 -1.85 2.02
C LEU A 242 -31.60 -3.31 2.06
N ILE A 243 -30.79 -4.23 1.52
CA ILE A 243 -31.11 -5.67 1.53
C ILE A 243 -31.18 -6.20 2.97
N GLN A 244 -30.30 -5.74 3.86
CA GLN A 244 -30.35 -6.12 5.26
C GLN A 244 -31.64 -5.65 5.96
N ARG A 245 -32.09 -4.42 5.69
CA ARG A 245 -33.37 -3.91 6.21
C ARG A 245 -34.56 -4.70 5.65
N VAL A 246 -34.52 -4.99 4.36
CA VAL A 246 -35.54 -5.80 3.68
C VAL A 246 -35.63 -7.18 4.31
N HIS A 247 -34.50 -7.82 4.61
CA HIS A 247 -34.53 -9.11 5.30
C HIS A 247 -35.10 -9.04 6.72
N GLN A 248 -34.89 -7.93 7.44
CA GLN A 248 -35.52 -7.69 8.75
C GLN A 248 -37.03 -7.54 8.63
N ASP A 249 -37.51 -6.85 7.59
CA ASP A 249 -38.93 -6.58 7.37
C ASP A 249 -39.69 -7.80 6.81
N LEU A 250 -39.04 -8.63 5.99
CA LEU A 250 -39.61 -9.87 5.44
C LEU A 250 -39.62 -11.04 6.44
N GLY A 251 -38.68 -11.08 7.40
CA GLY A 251 -38.58 -12.19 8.35
C GLY A 251 -38.31 -13.53 7.66
N THR A 252 -39.31 -14.41 7.58
CA THR A 252 -39.24 -15.72 6.88
C THR A 252 -39.71 -15.66 5.43
N ASP A 253 -40.33 -14.56 5.01
CA ASP A 253 -40.81 -14.40 3.65
C ASP A 253 -39.63 -14.26 2.67
N THR A 254 -39.83 -14.76 1.45
CA THR A 254 -38.81 -14.75 0.40
C THR A 254 -39.10 -13.68 -0.64
N LEU A 255 -38.06 -13.20 -1.31
CA LEU A 255 -38.19 -12.24 -2.40
C LEU A 255 -37.47 -12.77 -3.65
N PRO A 256 -38.07 -13.78 -4.32
CA PRO A 256 -37.43 -14.52 -5.40
C PRO A 256 -37.12 -13.65 -6.61
N GLU A 257 -37.87 -12.57 -6.86
CA GLU A 257 -37.62 -11.63 -7.96
C GLU A 257 -36.25 -10.95 -7.86
N LEU A 258 -35.93 -10.39 -6.69
CA LEU A 258 -34.62 -9.78 -6.43
C LEU A 258 -33.51 -10.82 -6.42
N SER A 259 -33.77 -12.02 -5.87
CA SER A 259 -32.81 -13.13 -5.91
C SER A 259 -32.47 -13.52 -7.35
N HIS A 260 -33.48 -13.71 -8.21
CA HIS A 260 -33.31 -14.05 -9.61
C HIS A 260 -32.50 -12.96 -10.31
N TYR A 261 -32.88 -11.69 -10.16
CA TYR A 261 -32.19 -10.55 -10.76
C TYR A 261 -30.70 -10.47 -10.37
N LEU A 262 -30.38 -10.69 -9.09
CA LEU A 262 -28.99 -10.76 -8.62
C LEU A 262 -28.24 -11.97 -9.21
N SER A 263 -28.87 -13.14 -9.23
CA SER A 263 -28.26 -14.39 -9.74
C SER A 263 -28.01 -14.36 -11.25
N GLU A 264 -28.91 -13.73 -12.01
CA GLU A 264 -28.80 -13.55 -13.44
C GLU A 264 -27.61 -12.65 -13.78
N HIS A 265 -27.42 -11.55 -13.05
CA HIS A 265 -26.27 -10.67 -13.25
C HIS A 265 -24.94 -11.24 -12.74
N LEU A 266 -24.98 -12.22 -11.83
CA LEU A 266 -23.80 -12.99 -11.43
C LEU A 266 -23.38 -14.01 -12.49
N SER A 267 -24.33 -14.54 -13.27
CA SER A 267 -24.10 -15.63 -14.23
C SER A 267 -23.94 -15.15 -15.67
N GLN A 268 -24.79 -14.21 -16.11
CA GLN A 268 -24.77 -13.64 -17.46
C GLN A 268 -23.82 -12.46 -17.53
N GLN A 269 -22.56 -12.81 -17.71
CA GLN A 269 -21.48 -11.88 -17.90
C GLN A 269 -21.63 -11.26 -19.31
N GLY A 270 -22.31 -10.12 -19.44
CA GLY A 270 -22.49 -9.41 -20.73
C GLY A 270 -23.94 -9.15 -21.19
N ALA A 271 -24.96 -9.59 -20.45
CA ALA A 271 -26.35 -9.28 -20.79
C ALA A 271 -26.66 -7.79 -20.61
N ARG A 272 -27.66 -7.27 -21.37
CA ARG A 272 -28.16 -5.91 -21.17
C ARG A 272 -28.70 -5.80 -19.75
N ALA A 273 -28.23 -4.81 -18.99
CA ALA A 273 -28.72 -4.56 -17.64
C ALA A 273 -30.15 -3.98 -17.71
N GLU A 274 -31.14 -4.86 -17.82
CA GLU A 274 -32.54 -4.47 -17.67
C GLU A 274 -32.76 -3.92 -16.25
N ALA A 275 -33.67 -2.96 -16.12
CA ALA A 275 -33.98 -2.41 -14.80
C ALA A 275 -34.74 -3.44 -13.97
N LEU A 276 -34.38 -3.57 -12.70
CA LEU A 276 -35.16 -4.36 -11.75
C LEU A 276 -36.58 -3.79 -11.69
N LYS A 277 -37.57 -4.66 -11.86
CA LYS A 277 -38.99 -4.36 -11.66
C LYS A 277 -39.53 -5.37 -10.66
N LEU A 278 -40.06 -4.88 -9.55
CA LEU A 278 -40.70 -5.69 -8.53
C LEU A 278 -42.22 -5.57 -8.73
N GLU A 279 -42.87 -6.66 -9.14
CA GLU A 279 -44.29 -6.62 -9.52
C GLU A 279 -45.19 -6.22 -8.34
N LEU A 280 -46.35 -5.61 -8.63
CA LEU A 280 -47.33 -5.20 -7.60
C LEU A 280 -47.99 -6.40 -6.90
N SER A 281 -47.93 -7.57 -7.51
CA SER A 281 -48.75 -8.72 -7.13
C SER A 281 -47.97 -9.69 -6.24
N GLY A 282 -47.84 -9.37 -4.96
CA GLY A 282 -47.45 -10.35 -3.93
C GLY A 282 -46.29 -9.97 -3.01
N SER A 283 -45.61 -8.84 -3.20
CA SER A 283 -44.56 -8.40 -2.27
C SER A 283 -45.15 -7.74 -1.02
N SER A 284 -44.85 -8.24 0.18
CA SER A 284 -45.19 -7.62 1.48
C SER A 284 -44.45 -6.30 1.75
N LEU A 285 -43.61 -5.84 0.81
CA LEU A 285 -42.79 -4.65 0.98
C LEU A 285 -43.56 -3.33 0.77
N PRO A 286 -43.34 -2.32 1.63
CA PRO A 286 -43.84 -0.96 1.42
C PRO A 286 -43.37 -0.35 0.09
N LEU A 287 -44.25 0.40 -0.58
CA LEU A 287 -43.96 1.10 -1.85
C LEU A 287 -42.64 1.91 -1.84
N PRO A 288 -42.31 2.70 -0.79
CA PRO A 288 -41.05 3.46 -0.77
C PRO A 288 -39.80 2.58 -0.76
N GLN A 289 -39.85 1.43 -0.08
CA GLN A 289 -38.72 0.50 -0.02
C GLN A 289 -38.51 -0.19 -1.36
N ARG A 290 -39.61 -0.56 -2.04
CA ARG A 290 -39.58 -1.15 -3.36
C ARG A 290 -38.92 -0.22 -4.40
N ILE A 291 -39.36 1.04 -4.47
CA ILE A 291 -38.77 2.04 -5.38
C ILE A 291 -37.28 2.23 -5.08
N ALA A 292 -36.91 2.28 -3.79
CA ALA A 292 -35.51 2.42 -3.39
C ALA A 292 -34.66 1.20 -3.81
N LEU A 293 -35.18 -0.02 -3.66
CA LEU A 293 -34.52 -1.24 -4.12
C LEU A 293 -34.34 -1.26 -5.64
N GLU A 294 -35.41 -1.04 -6.40
CA GLU A 294 -35.39 -1.01 -7.86
C GLU A 294 -34.30 -0.06 -8.37
N GLU A 295 -34.30 1.19 -7.88
CA GLU A 295 -33.36 2.20 -8.36
C GLU A 295 -31.91 1.93 -7.94
N GLN A 296 -31.69 1.59 -6.66
CA GLN A 296 -30.33 1.45 -6.13
C GLN A 296 -29.66 0.15 -6.58
N VAL A 297 -30.39 -0.96 -6.62
CA VAL A 297 -29.87 -2.25 -7.09
C VAL A 297 -29.59 -2.17 -8.59
N THR A 298 -30.50 -1.61 -9.40
CA THR A 298 -30.27 -1.41 -10.84
C THR A 298 -29.01 -0.58 -11.10
N ARG A 299 -28.86 0.56 -10.42
CA ARG A 299 -27.67 1.42 -10.57
C ARG A 299 -26.38 0.71 -10.12
N PHE A 300 -26.45 -0.08 -9.06
CA PHE A 300 -25.32 -0.83 -8.54
C PHE A 300 -24.86 -1.92 -9.52
N LEU A 301 -25.78 -2.73 -10.05
CA LEU A 301 -25.44 -3.76 -11.04
C LEU A 301 -24.92 -3.17 -12.35
N ARG A 302 -25.43 -2.02 -12.80
CA ARG A 302 -24.85 -1.30 -13.95
C ARG A 302 -23.38 -0.91 -13.76
N LEU A 303 -22.98 -0.56 -12.54
CA LEU A 303 -21.57 -0.25 -12.25
C LEU A 303 -20.70 -1.51 -12.23
N ILE A 304 -21.20 -2.60 -11.66
CA ILE A 304 -20.52 -3.91 -11.72
C ILE A 304 -20.30 -4.31 -13.18
N HIS A 305 -21.34 -4.19 -14.01
CA HIS A 305 -21.26 -4.47 -15.44
C HIS A 305 -20.23 -3.57 -16.14
N SER A 306 -20.21 -2.27 -15.84
CA SER A 306 -19.22 -1.33 -16.38
C SER A 306 -17.78 -1.72 -16.01
N GLN A 307 -17.59 -2.29 -14.83
CA GLN A 307 -16.31 -2.78 -14.37
C GLN A 307 -15.89 -4.07 -15.09
N GLN A 308 -16.80 -5.02 -15.28
CA GLN A 308 -16.56 -6.26 -16.03
C GLN A 308 -16.23 -5.98 -17.51
N LEU A 309 -16.92 -5.01 -18.14
CA LEU A 309 -16.60 -4.58 -19.51
C LEU A 309 -15.17 -4.03 -19.62
N LEU A 310 -14.72 -3.28 -18.61
CA LEU A 310 -13.36 -2.72 -18.56
C LEU A 310 -12.29 -3.81 -18.39
N GLU A 311 -12.60 -4.89 -17.70
CA GLU A 311 -11.72 -6.05 -17.52
C GLU A 311 -11.60 -6.86 -18.81
N ARG A 312 -12.71 -7.09 -19.52
CA ARG A 312 -12.74 -7.81 -20.80
C ARG A 312 -11.96 -7.13 -21.91
N ALA A 313 -12.01 -5.80 -21.99
CA ALA A 313 -11.25 -5.03 -22.95
C ALA A 313 -9.71 -5.16 -22.78
N HIS A 314 -9.24 -5.96 -21.83
CA HIS A 314 -7.83 -6.20 -21.51
C HIS A 314 -7.48 -7.68 -21.32
N GLN A 315 -8.41 -8.61 -21.52
CA GLN A 315 -8.08 -10.03 -21.67
C GLN A 315 -7.72 -10.28 -23.15
N PRO A 316 -6.55 -10.86 -23.45
CA PRO A 316 -6.07 -11.07 -24.82
C PRO A 316 -6.94 -12.02 -25.63
#